data_AF-A0AA35WMX5-F1
#
_entry.id   AF-A0AA35WMX5-F1
#
_cell.length_a   1.000
_cell.length_b   1.000
_cell.length_c   1.000
_cell.angle_alpha   90.00
_cell.angle_beta   90.00
_cell.angle_gamma   90.00
#
_symmetry.space_group_name_H-M   'P 1'
#
loop_
_entity.id
_entity.type
_entity.pdbx_description
1 polymer ?
#
loop_
_entity_poly.entity_id
_entity_poly.type
_entity_poly.pdbx_seq_one_letter_code
_entity_poly.pdbx_strand_id
1 'polypeptide(L)'
;MHACTDLMFCLVCGPRPLYTVPLQLKSNTELKAMFDQHYPNLVLLTSPLGSLKASLPKMTLLDTPAEEASESERWQQLLEEVDKMTQQRQVLVARFRQQMNSDDITKNLVGHLGNDHEVFLEDHLRQFKEVAAIIRQNLTAQENILTALTEANANKASTRQTVQEIAQQQQAMFASLVKSGGFLKLLQTKIQEGIVFYQKLQASVSRLRKRSAEVCEARRRERQNMERYSMSVLY
;
A
#
# COMPACT_ATOMS: atom_id res chain seq x y z
N MET A 1 -70.90 -4.22 9.26
CA MET A 1 -70.28 -2.88 9.39
C MET A 1 -68.95 -2.96 10.15
N HIS A 2 -67.97 -3.76 9.69
CA HIS A 2 -66.66 -3.88 10.35
C HIS A 2 -65.47 -3.48 9.45
N ALA A 3 -65.72 -3.05 8.21
CA ALA A 3 -64.65 -2.66 7.28
C ALA A 3 -64.28 -1.16 7.32
N CYS A 4 -65.04 -0.31 8.02
CA CYS A 4 -64.80 1.14 8.05
C CYS A 4 -63.86 1.61 9.17
N THR A 5 -63.54 0.78 10.17
CA THR A 5 -62.69 1.19 11.30
C THR A 5 -61.19 1.05 11.03
N ASP A 6 -60.77 0.17 10.11
CA ASP A 6 -59.36 -0.04 9.81
C ASP A 6 -58.77 0.97 8.81
N LEU A 7 -59.58 1.53 7.90
CA LEU A 7 -59.11 2.57 6.98
C LEU A 7 -58.92 3.93 7.67
N MET A 8 -59.74 4.24 8.68
CA MET A 8 -59.64 5.50 9.44
C MET A 8 -58.41 5.55 10.36
N PHE A 9 -57.91 4.40 10.82
CA PHE A 9 -56.69 4.37 11.63
C PHE A 9 -55.41 4.61 10.82
N CYS A 10 -55.45 4.38 9.50
CA CYS A 10 -54.32 4.63 8.60
C CYS A 10 -54.12 6.12 8.24
N LEU A 11 -55.15 6.97 8.38
CA LEU A 11 -55.07 8.39 8.00
C LEU A 11 -54.61 9.32 9.15
N VAL A 12 -54.62 8.85 10.40
CA VAL A 12 -54.28 9.66 11.60
C VAL A 12 -52.83 9.45 12.07
N CYS A 13 -52.18 8.37 11.63
CA CYS A 13 -50.79 8.08 11.94
C CYS A 13 -49.93 8.32 10.70
N GLY A 14 -49.15 9.41 10.72
CA GLY A 14 -48.13 9.72 9.72
C GLY A 14 -47.14 8.56 9.46
N PRO A 15 -46.21 8.75 8.51
CA PRO A 15 -45.45 7.68 7.84
C PRO A 15 -44.95 6.59 8.81
N ARG A 16 -45.33 5.34 8.51
CA ARG A 16 -45.18 4.15 9.37
C ARG A 16 -43.75 3.99 9.94
N PRO A 17 -43.53 4.19 11.25
CA PRO A 17 -42.23 3.97 11.91
C PRO A 17 -41.90 2.48 12.17
N LEU A 18 -42.82 1.56 11.89
CA LEU A 18 -42.68 0.15 12.26
C LEU A 18 -41.63 -0.62 11.42
N TYR A 19 -41.38 -0.22 10.18
CA TYR A 19 -40.34 -0.84 9.33
C TYR A 19 -38.97 -0.16 9.44
N THR A 20 -38.92 1.05 10.01
CA THR A 20 -37.66 1.81 10.11
C THR A 20 -36.77 1.33 11.26
N VAL A 21 -37.35 0.91 12.39
CA VAL A 21 -36.56 0.50 13.57
C VAL A 21 -35.74 -0.78 13.32
N PRO A 22 -36.28 -1.86 12.72
CA PRO A 22 -35.51 -3.08 12.45
C PRO A 22 -34.37 -2.85 11.44
N LEU A 23 -34.62 -2.02 10.42
CA LEU A 23 -33.63 -1.70 9.39
C LEU A 23 -32.46 -0.87 9.96
N GLN A 24 -32.76 0.06 10.86
CA GLN A 24 -31.75 0.86 11.55
C GLN A 24 -30.96 0.05 12.59
N LEU A 25 -31.58 -0.95 13.23
CA LEU A 25 -30.87 -1.87 14.12
C LEU A 25 -29.83 -2.70 13.35
N LYS A 26 -30.20 -3.22 12.17
CA LYS A 26 -29.26 -3.94 11.29
C LYS A 26 -28.09 -3.06 10.87
N SER A 27 -28.35 -1.82 10.46
CA SER A 27 -27.30 -0.86 10.13
C SER A 27 -26.37 -0.55 11.31
N ASN A 28 -26.90 -0.49 12.54
CA ASN A 28 -26.10 -0.26 13.75
C ASN A 28 -25.20 -1.47 14.06
N THR A 29 -25.71 -2.70 13.94
CA THR A 29 -24.89 -3.91 14.10
C THR A 29 -23.76 -4.00 13.07
N GLU A 30 -24.04 -3.62 11.82
CA GLU A 30 -23.02 -3.55 10.76
C GLU A 30 -21.97 -2.47 11.06
N LEU A 31 -22.38 -1.28 11.51
CA LEU A 31 -21.46 -0.22 11.94
C LEU A 31 -20.56 -0.66 13.09
N LYS A 32 -21.10 -1.39 14.07
CA LYS A 32 -20.32 -1.91 15.20
C LYS A 32 -19.29 -2.95 14.75
N ALA A 33 -19.68 -3.87 13.87
CA ALA A 33 -18.78 -4.87 13.30
C ALA A 33 -17.63 -4.21 12.53
N MET A 34 -17.94 -3.20 11.71
CA MET A 34 -16.92 -2.42 10.99
C MET A 34 -16.00 -1.66 11.94
N PHE A 35 -16.54 -1.09 13.02
CA PHE A 35 -15.72 -0.45 14.06
C PHE A 35 -14.74 -1.44 14.70
N ASP A 36 -15.21 -2.62 15.09
CA ASP A 36 -14.37 -3.63 15.74
C ASP A 36 -13.24 -4.11 14.83
N GLN A 37 -13.50 -4.20 13.51
CA GLN A 37 -12.46 -4.51 12.53
C GLN A 37 -11.37 -3.43 12.46
N HIS A 38 -11.75 -2.15 12.53
CA HIS A 38 -10.82 -1.03 12.40
C HIS A 38 -10.17 -0.58 13.72
N TYR A 39 -10.74 -0.98 14.86
CA TYR A 39 -10.33 -0.54 16.19
C TYR A 39 -8.83 -0.75 16.50
N PRO A 40 -8.21 -1.92 16.23
CA PRO A 40 -6.79 -2.12 16.52
C PRO A 40 -5.89 -1.12 15.78
N ASN A 41 -6.21 -0.84 14.52
CA ASN A 41 -5.49 0.14 13.70
C ASN A 41 -5.67 1.57 14.23
N LEU A 42 -6.85 1.92 14.75
CA LEU A 42 -7.11 3.24 15.34
C LEU A 42 -6.34 3.43 16.65
N VAL A 43 -6.26 2.38 17.48
CA VAL A 43 -5.41 2.38 18.68
C VAL A 43 -3.93 2.55 18.29
N LEU A 44 -3.49 1.89 17.23
CA LEU A 44 -2.13 2.02 16.75
C LEU A 44 -1.82 3.43 16.20
N LEU A 45 -2.75 4.05 15.47
CA LEU A 45 -2.63 5.42 14.96
C LEU A 45 -2.63 6.49 16.06
N THR A 46 -3.22 6.20 17.22
CA THR A 46 -3.24 7.09 18.39
C THR A 46 -2.05 6.85 19.33
N SER A 47 -1.26 5.81 19.09
CA SER A 47 -0.07 5.50 19.88
C SER A 47 1.10 6.43 19.53
N PRO A 48 2.10 6.59 20.42
CA PRO A 48 3.30 7.36 20.13
C PRO A 48 4.01 6.88 18.87
N LEU A 49 4.64 7.81 18.13
CA LEU A 49 5.32 7.51 16.87
C LEU A 49 6.36 6.39 16.99
N GLY A 50 7.02 6.27 18.15
CA GLY A 50 7.96 5.18 18.42
C GLY A 50 7.30 3.79 18.40
N SER A 51 6.15 3.65 19.04
CA SER A 51 5.36 2.40 19.07
C SER A 51 4.79 2.07 17.69
N LEU A 52 4.33 3.09 16.95
CA LEU A 52 3.88 2.93 15.57
C LEU A 52 5.02 2.41 14.68
N LYS A 53 6.20 3.03 14.74
CA LYS A 53 7.38 2.58 13.98
C LYS A 53 7.79 1.16 14.35
N ALA A 54 7.74 0.80 15.63
CA ALA A 54 8.09 -0.53 16.11
C ALA A 54 7.12 -1.63 15.63
N SER A 55 5.86 -1.27 15.37
CA SER A 55 4.83 -2.21 14.87
C SER A 55 4.95 -2.53 13.38
N LEU A 56 5.68 -1.70 12.62
CA LEU A 56 5.88 -1.92 11.20
C LEU A 56 6.78 -3.15 10.98
N PRO A 57 6.50 -4.00 9.97
CA PRO A 57 7.41 -5.05 9.56
C PRO A 57 8.78 -4.45 9.32
N LYS A 58 9.80 -4.92 10.04
CA LYS A 58 11.15 -4.38 9.92
C LYS A 58 11.81 -4.99 8.70
N MET A 59 12.51 -4.16 7.92
CA MET A 59 13.49 -4.67 6.96
C MET A 59 14.67 -5.18 7.78
N THR A 60 14.71 -6.48 8.05
CA THR A 60 15.85 -7.19 8.67
C THR A 60 17.01 -7.28 7.68
N LEU A 61 17.43 -6.15 7.11
CA LEU A 61 18.70 -6.00 6.39
C LEU A 61 19.86 -5.73 7.35
N LEU A 62 19.57 -5.37 8.60
CA LEU A 62 20.56 -5.07 9.65
C LEU A 62 20.81 -6.25 10.59
N ASP A 63 19.86 -7.19 10.68
CA ASP A 63 19.97 -8.42 11.49
C ASP A 63 20.45 -9.62 10.65
N THR A 64 20.89 -9.36 9.41
CA THR A 64 21.40 -10.40 8.53
C THR A 64 22.72 -10.95 9.08
N PRO A 65 22.97 -12.28 9.01
CA PRO A 65 24.28 -12.84 9.35
C PRO A 65 25.39 -12.07 8.66
N ALA A 66 26.56 -11.94 9.30
CA ALA A 66 27.71 -11.21 8.76
C ALA A 66 28.06 -11.60 7.31
N GLU A 67 27.74 -12.83 6.92
CA GLU A 67 27.87 -13.38 5.57
C GLU A 67 27.01 -12.61 4.54
N GLU A 68 25.72 -12.36 4.78
CA GLU A 68 24.85 -11.64 3.83
C GLU A 68 25.25 -10.16 3.66
N ALA A 69 25.74 -9.52 4.73
CA ALA A 69 26.29 -8.17 4.68
C ALA A 69 27.54 -8.12 3.79
N SER A 70 28.44 -9.11 3.94
CA SER A 70 29.64 -9.25 3.11
C SER A 70 29.29 -9.55 1.64
N GLU A 71 28.24 -10.31 1.37
CA GLU A 71 27.76 -10.56 0.01
C GLU A 71 27.13 -9.32 -0.63
N SER A 72 26.52 -8.43 0.16
CA SER A 72 26.01 -7.13 -0.33
C SER A 72 27.12 -6.20 -0.75
N GLU A 73 28.17 -6.13 0.05
CA GLU A 73 29.35 -5.35 -0.28
C GLU A 73 30.07 -5.92 -1.51
N ARG A 74 30.26 -7.25 -1.58
CA ARG A 74 30.83 -7.94 -2.75
C ARG A 74 30.04 -7.66 -4.03
N TRP A 75 28.71 -7.68 -3.96
CA TRP A 75 27.84 -7.34 -5.09
C TRP A 75 28.02 -5.89 -5.55
N GLN A 76 28.09 -4.93 -4.62
CA GLN A 76 28.34 -3.53 -4.95
C GLN A 76 29.72 -3.34 -5.59
N GLN A 77 30.75 -3.99 -5.05
CA GLN A 77 32.11 -3.98 -5.61
C GLN A 77 32.14 -4.52 -7.05
N LEU A 78 31.45 -5.64 -7.32
CA LEU A 78 31.35 -6.20 -8.67
C LEU A 78 30.66 -5.24 -9.65
N LEU A 79 29.60 -4.54 -9.22
CA LEU A 79 28.94 -3.53 -10.04
C LEU A 79 29.87 -2.35 -10.36
N GLU A 80 30.63 -1.87 -9.37
CA GLU A 80 31.63 -0.83 -9.60
C GLU A 80 32.73 -1.30 -10.57
N GLU A 81 33.14 -2.56 -10.49
CA GLU A 81 34.17 -3.12 -11.37
C GLU A 81 33.67 -3.27 -12.81
N VAL A 82 32.39 -3.61 -13.01
CA VAL A 82 31.73 -3.57 -14.32
C VAL A 82 31.72 -2.14 -14.89
N ASP A 83 31.37 -1.14 -14.08
CA ASP A 83 31.37 0.26 -14.51
C ASP A 83 32.78 0.73 -14.87
N LYS A 84 33.79 0.45 -14.03
CA LYS A 84 35.20 0.76 -14.28
C LYS A 84 35.67 0.12 -15.58
N MET A 85 35.41 -1.18 -15.78
CA MET A 85 35.79 -1.91 -16.99
C MET A 85 35.14 -1.30 -18.24
N THR A 86 33.86 -0.91 -18.15
CA THR A 86 33.12 -0.29 -19.25
C THR A 86 33.72 1.07 -19.63
N GLN A 87 34.01 1.92 -18.65
CA GLN A 87 34.65 3.21 -18.87
C GLN A 87 36.06 3.06 -19.44
N GLN A 88 36.87 2.16 -18.87
CA GLN A 88 38.22 1.86 -19.36
C GLN A 88 38.19 1.42 -20.82
N ARG A 89 37.26 0.54 -21.20
CA ARG A 89 37.12 0.08 -22.59
C ARG A 89 36.78 1.20 -23.56
N GLN A 90 35.87 2.10 -23.18
CA GLN A 90 35.52 3.25 -24.02
C GLN A 90 36.75 4.12 -24.28
N VAL A 91 37.55 4.40 -23.25
CA VAL A 91 38.79 5.17 -23.37
C VAL A 91 39.83 4.46 -24.23
N LEU A 92 40.05 3.16 -24.02
CA LEU A 92 41.02 2.37 -24.79
C LEU A 92 40.65 2.31 -26.28
N VAL A 93 39.37 2.08 -26.60
CA VAL A 93 38.88 2.04 -27.98
C VAL A 93 38.97 3.41 -28.64
N ALA A 94 38.60 4.48 -27.92
CA ALA A 94 38.73 5.85 -28.42
C ALA A 94 40.19 6.20 -28.73
N ARG A 95 41.11 5.88 -27.82
CA ARG A 95 42.55 6.08 -28.00
C ARG A 95 43.09 5.27 -29.17
N PHE A 96 42.71 4.00 -29.30
CA PHE A 96 43.12 3.15 -30.42
C PHE A 96 42.66 3.71 -31.77
N ARG A 97 41.39 4.13 -31.87
CA ARG A 97 40.86 4.78 -33.08
C ARG A 97 41.58 6.09 -33.40
N GLN A 98 41.87 6.90 -32.38
CA GLN A 98 42.62 8.14 -32.56
C GLN A 98 44.02 7.86 -33.09
N GLN A 99 44.76 6.93 -32.48
CA GLN A 99 46.09 6.54 -32.93
C GLN A 99 46.07 6.03 -34.38
N MET A 100 45.13 5.15 -34.73
CA MET A 100 44.97 4.62 -36.09
C MET A 100 44.69 5.74 -37.10
N ASN A 101 43.83 6.71 -36.76
CA ASN A 101 43.48 7.80 -37.67
C ASN A 101 44.59 8.85 -37.81
N SER A 102 45.44 9.02 -36.79
CA SER A 102 46.54 9.98 -36.81
C SER A 102 47.84 9.42 -37.40
N ASP A 103 47.94 8.11 -37.59
CA ASP A 103 49.16 7.45 -38.07
C ASP A 103 49.26 7.53 -39.59
N ASP A 104 49.92 8.60 -40.08
CA ASP A 104 50.30 8.75 -41.48
C ASP A 104 51.76 8.33 -41.69
N ILE A 105 51.96 7.11 -42.16
CA ILE A 105 53.28 6.55 -42.42
C ILE A 105 53.88 6.97 -43.76
N THR A 106 53.14 7.68 -44.62
CA THR A 106 53.53 7.95 -46.02
C THR A 106 54.87 8.66 -46.12
N LYS A 107 55.15 9.64 -45.25
CA LYS A 107 56.42 10.38 -45.22
C LYS A 107 57.59 9.52 -44.74
N ASN A 108 57.36 8.65 -43.77
CA ASN A 108 58.38 7.75 -43.21
C ASN A 108 58.71 6.61 -44.17
N LEU A 109 57.70 6.15 -44.93
CA LEU A 109 57.81 5.11 -45.95
C LEU A 109 58.58 5.61 -47.19
N VAL A 110 58.36 6.86 -47.61
CA VAL A 110 59.11 7.48 -48.73
C VAL A 110 60.57 7.77 -48.35
N GLY A 111 60.89 7.94 -47.07
CA GLY A 111 62.27 8.11 -46.59
C GLY A 111 63.08 6.81 -46.52
N HIS A 112 62.41 5.66 -46.38
CA HIS A 112 63.03 4.34 -46.47
C HIS A 112 63.04 3.88 -47.93
N LEU A 113 64.09 4.17 -48.68
CA LEU A 113 64.34 3.51 -49.98
C LEU A 113 65.27 2.30 -49.76
N GLY A 114 64.73 1.12 -49.51
CA GLY A 114 65.51 -0.13 -49.36
C GLY A 114 64.69 -1.35 -48.92
N ASN A 115 65.27 -2.55 -48.95
CA ASN A 115 64.60 -3.85 -48.69
C ASN A 115 64.04 -4.06 -47.25
N ASP A 116 63.96 -3.03 -46.41
CA ASP A 116 63.62 -3.13 -44.98
C ASP A 116 62.18 -2.69 -44.63
N HIS A 117 61.31 -2.55 -45.64
CA HIS A 117 59.94 -2.06 -45.46
C HIS A 117 59.09 -2.96 -44.55
N GLU A 118 59.34 -4.28 -44.57
CA GLU A 118 58.66 -5.23 -43.69
C GLU A 118 59.01 -4.99 -42.22
N VAL A 119 60.29 -4.80 -41.90
CA VAL A 119 60.75 -4.54 -40.53
C VAL A 119 60.20 -3.21 -40.02
N PHE A 120 60.19 -2.17 -40.86
CA PHE A 120 59.59 -0.87 -40.55
C PHE A 120 58.08 -0.97 -40.26
N LEU A 121 57.32 -1.66 -41.11
CA LEU A 121 55.89 -1.88 -40.92
C LEU A 121 55.60 -2.70 -39.67
N GLU A 122 56.42 -3.70 -39.38
CA GLU A 122 56.24 -4.58 -38.23
C GLU A 122 56.49 -3.85 -36.90
N ASP A 123 57.47 -2.96 -36.87
CA ASP A 123 57.75 -2.10 -35.71
C ASP A 123 56.67 -1.02 -35.54
N HIS A 124 56.18 -0.43 -36.64
CA HIS A 124 55.02 0.47 -36.61
C HIS A 124 53.73 -0.23 -36.16
N LEU A 125 53.52 -1.51 -36.50
CA LEU A 125 52.38 -2.29 -36.03
C LEU A 125 52.49 -2.69 -34.55
N ARG A 126 53.70 -2.70 -33.97
CA ARG A 126 53.94 -3.09 -32.58
C ARG A 126 53.17 -2.20 -31.60
N GLN A 127 53.12 -0.88 -31.84
CA GLN A 127 52.37 0.05 -30.98
C GLN A 127 50.86 -0.27 -30.93
N PHE A 128 50.28 -0.69 -32.06
CA PHE A 128 48.88 -1.09 -32.14
C PHE A 128 48.65 -2.46 -31.50
N LYS A 129 49.61 -3.38 -31.62
CA LYS A 129 49.58 -4.70 -30.98
C LYS A 129 49.56 -4.57 -29.45
N GLU A 130 50.30 -3.62 -28.86
CA GLU A 130 50.27 -3.38 -27.41
C GLU A 130 48.90 -2.88 -26.92
N VAL A 131 48.32 -1.88 -27.59
CA VAL A 131 46.97 -1.38 -27.23
C VAL A 131 45.91 -2.45 -27.45
N ALA A 132 46.01 -3.23 -28.52
CA ALA A 132 45.14 -4.37 -28.77
C ALA A 132 45.27 -5.46 -27.69
N ALA A 133 46.47 -5.69 -27.15
CA ALA A 133 46.68 -6.63 -26.05
C ALA A 133 45.98 -6.17 -24.76
N ILE A 134 46.05 -4.87 -24.42
CA ILE A 134 45.34 -4.31 -23.27
C ILE A 134 43.82 -4.42 -23.44
N ILE A 135 43.30 -4.15 -24.64
CA ILE A 135 41.88 -4.32 -24.95
C ILE A 135 41.46 -5.79 -24.79
N ARG A 136 42.27 -6.74 -25.28
CA ARG A 136 42.01 -8.18 -25.09
C ARG A 136 42.01 -8.57 -23.62
N GLN A 137 42.95 -8.06 -22.82
CA GLN A 137 42.98 -8.31 -21.38
C GLN A 137 41.72 -7.78 -20.68
N ASN A 138 41.23 -6.60 -21.06
CA ASN A 138 39.97 -6.05 -20.55
C ASN A 138 38.75 -6.91 -20.95
N LEU A 139 38.76 -7.49 -22.16
CA LEU A 139 37.71 -8.41 -22.60
C LEU A 139 37.75 -9.76 -21.85
N THR A 140 38.94 -10.31 -21.59
CA THR A 140 39.07 -11.53 -20.78
C THR A 140 38.67 -11.29 -19.31
N ALA A 141 39.02 -10.13 -18.74
CA ALA A 141 38.57 -9.76 -17.40
C ALA A 141 37.02 -9.67 -17.30
N GLN A 142 36.34 -9.23 -18.37
CA GLN A 142 34.88 -9.19 -18.42
C GLN A 142 34.25 -10.55 -18.16
N GLU A 143 34.78 -11.62 -18.76
CA GLU A 143 34.22 -12.96 -18.62
C GLU A 143 34.25 -13.43 -17.17
N ASN A 144 35.35 -13.17 -16.48
CA ASN A 144 35.52 -13.46 -15.06
C ASN A 144 34.56 -12.62 -14.20
N ILE A 145 34.46 -11.31 -14.47
CA ILE A 145 33.56 -10.40 -13.73
C ILE A 145 32.09 -10.82 -13.91
N LEU A 146 31.67 -11.14 -15.14
CA LEU A 146 30.30 -11.57 -15.43
C LEU A 146 29.95 -12.90 -14.75
N THR A 147 30.90 -13.84 -14.71
CA THR A 147 30.71 -15.11 -14.01
C THR A 147 30.51 -14.85 -12.50
N ALA A 148 31.41 -14.08 -11.88
CA ALA A 148 31.31 -13.71 -10.46
C ALA A 148 30.03 -12.92 -10.15
N LEU A 149 29.60 -12.04 -11.05
CA LEU A 149 28.36 -11.28 -10.93
C LEU A 149 27.14 -12.21 -11.03
N THR A 150 27.15 -13.18 -11.93
CA THR A 150 26.02 -14.11 -12.10
C THR A 150 25.85 -14.98 -10.85
N GLU A 151 26.95 -15.48 -10.28
CA GLU A 151 26.95 -16.23 -9.02
C GLU A 151 26.44 -15.36 -7.86
N ALA A 152 26.99 -14.16 -7.69
CA ALA A 152 26.53 -13.24 -6.64
C ALA A 152 25.05 -12.83 -6.81
N ASN A 153 24.58 -12.70 -8.06
CA ASN A 153 23.18 -12.41 -8.35
C ASN A 153 22.24 -13.56 -7.97
N ALA A 154 22.69 -14.80 -8.16
CA ALA A 154 21.94 -16.00 -7.79
C ALA A 154 21.81 -16.10 -6.26
N ASN A 155 22.90 -15.89 -5.52
CA ASN A 155 22.89 -15.88 -4.05
C ASN A 155 21.94 -14.82 -3.49
N LYS A 156 21.87 -13.64 -4.12
CA LYS A 156 20.97 -12.55 -3.70
C LYS A 156 19.50 -12.74 -4.05
N ALA A 157 19.12 -13.77 -4.81
CA ALA A 157 17.74 -13.95 -5.24
C ALA A 157 16.77 -14.12 -4.07
N SER A 158 17.14 -14.92 -3.07
CA SER A 158 16.36 -15.14 -1.85
C SER A 158 16.22 -13.84 -1.05
N THR A 159 17.32 -13.11 -0.82
CA THR A 159 17.30 -11.82 -0.11
C THR A 159 16.39 -10.81 -0.81
N ARG A 160 16.46 -10.72 -2.15
CA ARG A 160 15.56 -9.84 -2.93
C ARG A 160 14.10 -10.20 -2.75
N GLN A 161 13.78 -11.50 -2.77
CA GLN A 161 12.42 -11.97 -2.55
C GLN A 161 11.92 -11.59 -1.14
N THR A 162 12.71 -11.87 -0.10
CA THR A 162 12.37 -11.50 1.28
C THR A 162 12.16 -9.99 1.44
N VAL A 163 13.05 -9.19 0.85
CA VAL A 163 12.93 -7.72 0.84
C VAL A 163 11.63 -7.27 0.15
N GLN A 164 11.28 -7.89 -0.98
CA GLN A 164 10.05 -7.60 -1.69
C GLN A 164 8.81 -7.99 -0.88
N GLU A 165 8.82 -9.15 -0.21
CA GLU A 165 7.73 -9.60 0.66
C GLU A 165 7.53 -8.66 1.85
N ILE A 166 8.61 -8.25 2.52
CA ILE A 166 8.55 -7.28 3.62
C ILE A 166 8.00 -5.94 3.11
N ALA A 167 8.47 -5.46 1.96
CA ALA A 167 7.97 -4.22 1.37
C ALA A 167 6.47 -4.30 1.04
N GLN A 168 6.01 -5.43 0.52
CA GLN A 168 4.58 -5.67 0.28
C GLN A 168 3.77 -5.70 1.58
N GLN A 169 4.27 -6.35 2.64
CA GLN A 169 3.64 -6.36 3.95
C GLN A 169 3.56 -4.96 4.57
N GLN A 170 4.63 -4.17 4.48
CA GLN A 170 4.63 -2.77 4.91
C GLN A 170 3.59 -1.97 4.14
N GLN A 171 3.56 -2.08 2.82
CA GLN A 171 2.59 -1.38 1.99
C GLN A 171 1.15 -1.78 2.32
N ALA A 172 0.88 -3.06 2.54
CA ALA A 172 -0.43 -3.55 2.95
C ALA A 172 -0.84 -3.02 4.33
N MET A 173 0.09 -2.97 5.29
CA MET A 173 -0.15 -2.39 6.60
C MET A 173 -0.43 -0.89 6.51
N PHE A 174 0.35 -0.12 5.75
CA PHE A 174 0.09 1.30 5.51
C PHE A 174 -1.27 1.54 4.86
N ALA A 175 -1.62 0.77 3.83
CA ALA A 175 -2.93 0.86 3.20
C ALA A 175 -4.07 0.56 4.19
N SER A 176 -3.89 -0.43 5.06
CA SER A 176 -4.83 -0.79 6.12
C SER A 176 -4.99 0.33 7.16
N LEU A 177 -3.89 0.96 7.58
CA LEU A 177 -3.90 2.10 8.50
C LEU A 177 -4.58 3.34 7.89
N VAL A 178 -4.25 3.69 6.65
CA VAL A 178 -4.88 4.79 5.93
C VAL A 178 -6.38 4.55 5.76
N LYS A 179 -6.77 3.31 5.41
CA LYS A 179 -8.18 2.91 5.33
C LYS A 179 -8.90 3.07 6.67
N SER A 180 -8.31 2.61 7.78
CA SER A 180 -8.88 2.80 9.12
C SER A 180 -9.00 4.28 9.50
N GLY A 181 -8.01 5.10 9.16
CA GLY A 181 -8.07 6.56 9.36
C GLY A 181 -9.21 7.22 8.58
N GLY A 182 -9.41 6.84 7.32
CA GLY A 182 -10.54 7.29 6.51
C GLY A 182 -11.89 6.81 7.06
N PHE A 183 -11.95 5.57 7.55
CA PHE A 183 -13.14 5.00 8.17
C PHE A 183 -13.59 5.78 9.42
N LEU A 184 -12.66 6.34 10.20
CA LEU A 184 -13.01 7.14 11.38
C LEU A 184 -13.92 8.33 11.03
N LYS A 185 -13.65 9.03 9.91
CA LYS A 185 -14.47 10.17 9.46
C LYS A 185 -15.88 9.72 9.02
N LEU A 186 -15.96 8.59 8.33
CA LEU A 186 -17.24 7.97 7.96
C LEU A 186 -18.02 7.57 9.22
N LEU A 187 -17.37 6.92 10.17
CA LEU A 187 -17.95 6.49 11.42
C LEU A 187 -18.51 7.67 12.22
N GLN A 188 -17.75 8.76 12.34
CA GLN A 188 -18.21 9.98 13.02
C GLN A 188 -19.50 10.53 12.38
N THR A 189 -19.56 10.55 11.06
CA THR A 189 -20.76 10.98 10.32
C THR A 189 -21.95 10.08 10.62
N LYS A 190 -21.74 8.75 10.57
CA LYS A 190 -22.80 7.75 10.83
C LYS A 190 -23.30 7.76 12.27
N ILE A 191 -22.40 7.94 13.24
CA ILE A 191 -22.78 8.12 14.64
C ILE A 191 -23.64 9.37 14.79
N GLN A 192 -23.25 10.49 14.17
CA GLN A 192 -24.03 11.73 14.25
C GLN A 192 -25.44 11.59 13.64
N GLU A 193 -25.55 10.94 12.47
CA GLU A 193 -26.84 10.59 11.86
C GLU A 193 -27.69 9.71 12.81
N GLY A 194 -27.06 8.71 13.43
CA GLY A 194 -27.68 7.82 14.41
C GLY A 194 -28.22 8.57 15.63
N ILE A 195 -27.44 9.48 16.22
CA ILE A 195 -27.87 10.30 17.36
C ILE A 195 -29.13 11.10 16.99
N VAL A 196 -29.12 11.78 15.85
CA VAL A 196 -30.27 12.58 15.38
C VAL A 196 -31.49 11.68 15.16
N PHE A 197 -31.30 10.49 14.58
CA PHE A 197 -32.36 9.51 14.38
C PHE A 197 -32.96 9.04 15.71
N TYR A 198 -32.14 8.59 16.66
CA TYR A 198 -32.62 8.08 17.95
C TYR A 198 -33.29 9.17 18.79
N GLN A 199 -32.84 10.43 18.72
CA GLN A 199 -33.55 11.56 19.34
C GLN A 199 -34.96 11.75 18.75
N LYS A 200 -35.09 11.72 17.42
CA LYS A 200 -36.40 11.82 16.74
C LYS A 200 -37.31 10.62 17.07
N LEU A 201 -36.73 9.42 17.13
CA LEU A 201 -37.45 8.21 17.50
C LEU A 201 -37.95 8.29 18.95
N GLN A 202 -37.10 8.68 19.89
CA GLN A 202 -37.45 8.88 21.30
C GLN A 202 -38.61 9.88 21.46
N ALA A 203 -38.55 11.03 20.77
CA ALA A 203 -39.63 12.02 20.79
C ALA A 203 -40.95 11.44 20.25
N SER A 204 -40.88 10.63 19.18
CA SER A 204 -42.06 9.99 18.57
C SER A 204 -42.67 8.92 19.47
N VAL A 205 -41.84 8.06 20.06
CA VAL A 205 -42.27 7.05 21.04
C VAL A 205 -42.87 7.70 22.28
N SER A 206 -42.28 8.80 22.78
CA SER A 206 -42.80 9.53 23.94
C SER A 206 -44.19 10.12 23.66
N ARG A 207 -44.40 10.71 22.47
CA ARG A 207 -45.72 11.19 22.04
C ARG A 207 -46.74 10.06 21.91
N LEU A 208 -46.35 8.94 21.32
CA LEU A 208 -47.21 7.77 21.17
C LEU A 208 -47.62 7.20 22.55
N ARG A 209 -46.66 7.09 23.47
CA ARG A 209 -46.91 6.65 24.85
C ARG A 209 -47.92 7.57 25.54
N LYS A 210 -47.75 8.89 25.44
CA LYS A 210 -48.67 9.87 26.04
C LYS A 210 -50.09 9.70 25.48
N ARG A 211 -50.25 9.65 24.15
CA ARG A 211 -51.55 9.43 23.50
C ARG A 211 -52.19 8.10 23.89
N SER A 212 -51.39 7.03 23.97
CA SER A 212 -51.88 5.71 24.40
C SER A 212 -52.38 5.75 25.85
N ALA A 213 -51.67 6.42 26.75
CA ALA A 213 -52.11 6.62 28.13
C ALA A 213 -53.42 7.42 28.21
N GLU A 214 -53.52 8.53 27.47
CA GLU A 214 -54.75 9.35 27.39
C GLU A 214 -55.95 8.55 26.90
N VAL A 215 -55.79 7.72 25.85
CA VAL A 215 -56.84 6.84 25.34
C VAL A 215 -57.24 5.78 26.38
N CYS A 216 -56.27 5.15 27.04
CA CYS A 216 -56.53 4.16 28.07
C CYS A 216 -57.30 4.78 29.26
N GLU A 217 -56.94 5.98 29.69
CA GLU A 217 -57.65 6.72 30.73
C GLU A 217 -59.07 7.10 30.31
N ALA A 218 -59.24 7.64 29.09
CA ALA A 218 -60.57 7.98 28.57
C ALA A 218 -61.49 6.76 28.54
N ARG A 219 -61.00 5.62 28.03
CA ARG A 219 -61.73 4.34 28.04
C ARG A 219 -62.05 3.84 29.45
N ARG A 220 -61.15 4.06 30.41
CA ARG A 220 -61.39 3.70 31.82
C ARG A 220 -62.50 4.55 32.44
N ARG A 221 -62.50 5.87 32.19
CA ARG A 221 -63.55 6.79 32.66
C ARG A 221 -64.89 6.47 32.03
N GLU A 222 -64.94 6.17 30.73
CA GLU A 222 -66.17 5.75 30.04
C GLU A 222 -66.79 4.51 30.70
N ARG A 223 -65.99 3.48 31.00
CA ARG A 223 -66.46 2.27 31.70
C ARG A 223 -67.00 2.56 33.11
N GLN A 224 -66.27 3.34 33.90
CA GLN A 224 -66.70 3.73 35.26
C GLN A 224 -68.00 4.55 35.24
N ASN A 225 -68.15 5.45 34.26
CA ASN A 225 -69.37 6.22 34.10
C ASN A 225 -70.54 5.31 33.74
N MET A 226 -70.37 4.35 32.81
CA MET A 226 -71.40 3.37 32.48
C MET A 226 -71.82 2.53 33.70
N GLU A 227 -70.86 2.06 34.51
CA GLU A 227 -71.14 1.35 35.76
C GLU A 227 -71.95 2.22 36.74
N ARG A 228 -71.56 3.48 36.93
CA ARG A 228 -72.32 4.43 37.79
C ARG A 228 -73.73 4.67 37.29
N TYR A 229 -73.92 4.88 35.98
CA TYR A 229 -75.25 5.05 35.39
C TYR A 229 -76.10 3.79 35.59
N SER A 230 -75.55 2.59 35.40
CA SER A 230 -76.28 1.35 35.66
C SER A 230 -76.72 1.20 37.12
N MET A 231 -75.88 1.60 38.08
CA MET A 231 -76.23 1.59 39.51
C MET A 231 -77.29 2.64 39.86
N SER A 232 -77.31 3.80 39.20
CA SER A 232 -78.32 4.84 39.43
C SER A 232 -79.69 4.54 38.83
N VAL A 233 -79.78 3.60 37.88
CA VAL A 233 -81.05 3.19 37.25
C VAL A 233 -81.67 1.98 37.97
N LEU A 234 -80.89 1.28 38.80
CA LEU A 234 -81.33 0.13 39.59
C LEU A 234 -81.81 0.50 41.01
N TYR A 235 -81.72 1.78 41.40
CA TYR A 235 -82.24 2.37 42.64
C TYR A 235 -83.22 3.49 42.30
#